data_AF-A0A523N8K0-F1
#
_entry.id   AF-A0A523N8K0-F1
#
_cell.length_a   1.000
_cell.length_b   1.000
_cell.length_c   1.000
_cell.angle_alpha   90.00
_cell.angle_beta   90.00
_cell.angle_gamma   90.00
#
_symmetry.space_group_name_H-M   'P 1'
#
loop_
_entity.id
_entity.type
_entity.pdbx_description
1 polymer ?
#
loop_
_entity_poly.entity_id
_entity_poly.type
_entity_poly.pdbx_seq_one_letter_code
_entity_poly.pdbx_strand_id
1 'polypeptide(L)'
;MLYYLFEYINKLYDPPGFDIFRFLTFRSALAAITGLFLALYIGPKVIKLLTKNQISEAKKEDGPKFHWSKAGTPTMGGVIILLSVLIPVLLWADIKSTYVILITVGTLWLGGVGFIDDYLK
;
A
#
# COMPACT_ATOMS: atom_id res chain seq x y z
N MET A 1 4.77 4.68 13.64
CA MET A 1 4.96 6.06 14.16
C MET A 1 3.85 6.48 15.11
N LEU A 2 2.57 6.34 14.75
CA LEU A 2 1.46 6.70 15.64
C LEU A 2 1.36 5.78 16.86
N TYR A 3 1.71 4.50 16.71
CA TYR A 3 1.80 3.58 17.85
C TYR A 3 2.68 4.12 18.99
N TYR A 4 3.91 4.58 18.69
CA TYR A 4 4.81 5.13 19.71
C TYR A 4 4.31 6.46 20.27
N LEU A 5 3.62 7.27 19.47
CA LEU A 5 3.01 8.51 19.94
C LEU A 5 1.88 8.21 20.95
N PHE A 6 1.02 7.25 20.65
CA PHE A 6 -0.04 6.85 21.56
C PHE A 6 0.52 6.19 22.82
N GLU A 7 1.56 5.38 22.71
CA GLU A 7 2.26 4.81 23.87
C GLU A 7 2.88 5.91 24.75
N TYR A 8 3.50 6.93 24.14
CA TYR A 8 4.08 8.06 24.87
C TYR A 8 3.00 8.88 25.61
N ILE A 9 1.89 9.21 24.94
CA ILE A 9 0.79 9.96 25.55
C ILE A 9 0.16 9.16 26.69
N ASN A 10 -0.08 7.88 26.49
CA ASN A 10 -0.69 7.02 27.50
C ASN A 10 0.22 6.89 28.73
N LYS A 11 1.54 6.82 28.53
CA LYS A 11 2.52 6.78 29.62
C LYS A 11 2.60 8.10 30.42
N LEU A 12 2.37 9.25 29.78
CA LEU A 12 2.49 10.56 30.44
C LEU A 12 1.18 11.03 31.08
N TYR A 13 0.04 10.77 30.44
CA TYR A 13 -1.24 11.40 30.77
C TYR A 13 -2.32 10.42 31.24
N ASP A 14 -2.12 9.11 31.04
CA ASP A 14 -3.07 8.02 31.33
C ASP A 14 -4.56 8.40 31.16
N PRO A 15 -4.98 8.87 29.97
CA PRO A 15 -6.36 9.29 29.78
C PRO A 15 -7.29 8.06 29.80
N PRO A 16 -8.46 8.14 30.45
CA PRO A 16 -9.37 7.00 30.54
C PRO A 16 -9.79 6.51 29.14
N GLY A 17 -9.56 5.23 28.86
CA GLY A 17 -9.93 4.57 27.60
C GLY A 17 -8.86 4.60 26.49
N PHE A 18 -7.71 5.25 26.71
CA PHE A 18 -6.66 5.37 25.67
C PHE A 18 -5.83 4.08 25.47
N ASP A 19 -5.92 3.13 26.41
CA ASP A 19 -5.30 1.80 26.29
C ASP A 19 -5.79 0.98 25.10
N ILE A 20 -6.93 1.34 24.51
CA ILE A 20 -7.51 0.62 23.36
C ILE A 20 -6.52 0.57 22.18
N PHE A 21 -5.69 1.61 22.01
CA PHE A 21 -4.66 1.67 20.98
C PHE A 21 -3.50 0.68 21.19
N ARG A 22 -3.37 0.06 22.36
CA ARG A 22 -2.34 -0.98 22.61
C ARG A 22 -2.79 -2.34 22.11
N PHE A 23 -4.09 -2.62 22.03
CA PHE A 23 -4.58 -3.91 21.55
C PHE A 23 -4.19 -4.14 20.09
N LEU A 24 -3.64 -5.33 19.81
CA LEU A 24 -3.21 -5.70 18.47
C LEU A 24 -4.39 -5.77 17.50
N THR A 25 -5.53 -6.29 17.95
CA THR A 25 -6.77 -6.40 17.16
C THR A 25 -7.28 -5.05 16.71
N PHE A 26 -7.32 -4.08 17.63
CA PHE A 26 -7.77 -2.71 17.33
C PHE A 26 -6.83 -2.02 16.34
N ARG A 27 -5.51 -2.10 16.55
CA ARG A 27 -4.51 -1.57 15.61
C ARG A 27 -4.60 -2.21 14.23
N SER A 28 -4.80 -3.53 14.18
CA SER A 28 -4.94 -4.25 12.91
C SER A 28 -6.19 -3.83 12.14
N ALA A 29 -7.31 -3.63 12.85
CA ALA A 29 -8.54 -3.12 12.25
C ALA A 29 -8.34 -1.70 11.69
N LEU A 30 -7.71 -0.80 12.45
CA LEU A 30 -7.40 0.56 11.98
C LEU A 30 -6.43 0.55 10.78
N ALA A 31 -5.45 -0.34 10.77
CA ALA A 31 -4.55 -0.51 9.63
C ALA A 31 -5.32 -0.97 8.37
N ALA A 32 -6.24 -1.92 8.51
CA ALA A 32 -7.07 -2.38 7.38
C ALA A 32 -8.00 -1.27 6.87
N ILE A 33 -8.67 -0.53 7.76
CA ILE A 33 -9.58 0.57 7.39
C ILE A 33 -8.79 1.69 6.69
N THR A 34 -7.64 2.07 7.25
CA THR A 34 -6.78 3.11 6.64
C THR A 34 -6.23 2.66 5.29
N GLY A 35 -5.85 1.39 5.14
CA GLY A 35 -5.41 0.83 3.87
C GLY A 35 -6.51 0.83 2.80
N LEU A 36 -7.72 0.43 3.18
CA LEU A 36 -8.88 0.49 2.29
C LEU A 36 -9.19 1.92 1.84
N PHE A 37 -9.20 2.85 2.79
CA PHE A 37 -9.46 4.27 2.50
C PHE A 37 -8.39 4.84 1.56
N LEU A 38 -7.12 4.53 1.80
CA LEU A 38 -6.02 4.95 0.92
C LEU A 38 -6.14 4.32 -0.48
N ALA A 39 -6.47 3.03 -0.58
CA ALA A 39 -6.65 2.38 -1.87
C ALA A 39 -7.77 3.04 -2.69
N LEU A 40 -8.91 3.34 -2.07
CA LEU A 40 -10.04 3.99 -2.74
C LEU A 40 -9.77 5.45 -3.09
N TYR A 41 -8.99 6.17 -2.26
CA TYR A 41 -8.69 7.59 -2.48
C TYR A 41 -7.54 7.82 -3.47
N ILE A 42 -6.46 7.04 -3.34
CA ILE A 42 -5.24 7.15 -4.15
C ILE A 42 -5.42 6.41 -5.47
N GLY A 43 -6.15 5.28 -5.48
CA GLY A 43 -6.34 4.44 -6.65
C GLY A 43 -6.76 5.21 -7.91
N PRO A 44 -7.87 5.97 -7.90
CA PRO A 44 -8.33 6.74 -9.06
C PRO A 44 -7.32 7.80 -9.53
N LYS A 45 -6.56 8.39 -8.59
CA LYS A 45 -5.54 9.41 -8.93
C LYS A 45 -4.35 8.79 -9.63
N VAL A 46 -3.86 7.65 -9.12
CA VAL A 46 -2.75 6.91 -9.70
C VAL A 46 -3.15 6.32 -11.04
N ILE A 47 -4.36 5.76 -11.17
CA ILE A 47 -4.88 5.28 -12.45
C ILE A 47 -4.88 6.42 -13.49
N LYS A 48 -5.43 7.59 -13.16
CA LYS A 48 -5.41 8.76 -14.08
C LYS A 48 -4.00 9.19 -14.47
N LEU A 49 -3.04 9.16 -13.54
CA LEU A 49 -1.64 9.49 -13.80
C LEU A 49 -1.00 8.48 -14.77
N LEU A 50 -1.21 7.19 -14.53
CA LEU A 50 -0.66 6.11 -15.35
C LEU A 50 -1.26 6.11 -16.76
N THR A 51 -2.57 6.31 -16.88
CA THR A 51 -3.24 6.44 -18.18
C THR A 51 -2.75 7.66 -18.96
N LYS A 52 -2.44 8.77 -18.27
CA LYS A 52 -1.90 9.99 -18.90
C LYS A 52 -0.48 9.81 -19.45
N ASN A 53 0.34 9.01 -18.78
CA ASN A 53 1.73 8.76 -19.18
C ASN A 53 1.87 7.69 -20.27
N GLN A 54 0.76 7.26 -20.90
CA GLN A 54 0.73 6.23 -21.94
C GLN A 54 1.41 4.90 -21.55
N ILE A 55 1.49 4.59 -20.24
CA ILE A 55 1.83 3.25 -19.73
C ILE A 55 0.55 2.40 -19.77
N SER A 56 -0.05 2.36 -20.95
CA SER A 56 -1.13 1.45 -21.32
C SER A 56 -0.49 0.50 -22.31
N GLU A 57 -0.64 -0.82 -22.13
CA GLU A 57 -0.11 -1.81 -23.09
C GLU A 57 -0.39 -1.32 -24.52
N ALA A 58 0.68 -1.07 -25.29
CA ALA A 58 0.54 -0.74 -26.69
C ALA A 58 -0.26 -1.85 -27.36
N LYS A 59 -1.29 -1.51 -28.14
CA LYS A 59 -1.99 -2.49 -28.97
C LYS A 59 -0.95 -3.16 -29.87
N LYS A 60 -0.51 -4.37 -29.51
CA LYS A 60 0.21 -5.24 -30.44
C LYS A 60 -0.81 -5.71 -31.45
N GLU A 61 -0.78 -5.10 -32.65
CA GLU A 61 -1.64 -5.47 -33.78
C GLU A 61 -1.43 -6.94 -34.22
N ASP A 62 -0.29 -7.55 -33.86
CA ASP A 62 0.08 -8.94 -34.15
C ASP A 62 -0.51 -9.99 -33.17
N GLY A 63 -1.35 -9.60 -32.20
CA GLY A 63 -1.91 -10.51 -31.18
C GLY A 63 -3.32 -11.04 -31.48
N PRO A 64 -3.67 -12.29 -31.10
CA PRO A 64 -5.01 -12.85 -31.29
C PRO A 64 -6.10 -11.94 -30.70
N LYS A 65 -7.23 -11.78 -31.42
CA LYS A 65 -8.35 -10.85 -31.08
C LYS A 65 -8.89 -10.96 -29.64
N PHE A 66 -8.68 -12.08 -28.96
CA PHE A 66 -9.08 -12.30 -27.56
C PHE A 66 -8.24 -11.51 -26.53
N HIS A 67 -7.00 -11.12 -26.85
CA HIS A 67 -6.13 -10.33 -25.97
C HIS A 67 -6.46 -8.83 -25.97
N TRP A 68 -7.32 -8.38 -26.87
CA TRP A 68 -7.67 -6.96 -27.06
C TRP A 68 -8.52 -6.41 -25.91
N SER A 69 -9.05 -7.28 -25.05
CA SER A 69 -9.80 -6.90 -23.84
C SER A 69 -8.92 -6.43 -22.67
N LYS A 70 -7.59 -6.60 -22.75
CA LYS A 70 -6.63 -6.04 -21.77
C LYS A 70 -5.99 -4.73 -22.24
N ALA A 71 -6.26 -4.33 -23.49
CA ALA A 71 -5.76 -3.07 -24.04
C ALA A 71 -6.38 -1.87 -23.31
N GLY A 72 -5.56 -1.17 -22.52
CA GLY A 72 -5.97 0.04 -21.79
C GLY A 72 -6.09 -0.10 -20.27
N THR A 73 -5.89 -1.29 -19.69
CA THR A 73 -5.73 -1.41 -18.23
C THR A 73 -4.29 -1.09 -17.83
N PRO A 74 -4.04 -0.09 -16.96
CA PRO A 74 -2.70 0.33 -16.60
C PRO A 74 -1.95 -0.79 -15.88
N THR A 75 -0.72 -1.07 -16.33
CA THR A 75 0.09 -2.21 -15.87
C THR A 75 0.74 -2.01 -14.50
N MET A 76 0.71 -0.82 -13.91
CA MET A 76 1.37 -0.51 -12.62
C MET A 76 0.42 -0.45 -11.42
N GLY A 77 -0.66 -1.24 -11.40
CA GLY A 77 -1.59 -1.31 -10.26
C GLY A 77 -0.93 -1.74 -8.94
N GLY A 78 0.20 -2.46 -9.01
CA GLY A 78 1.00 -2.86 -7.85
C GLY A 78 1.48 -1.68 -6.99
N VAL A 79 1.73 -0.51 -7.59
CA VAL A 79 2.11 0.71 -6.85
C VAL A 79 1.00 1.18 -5.92
N ILE A 80 -0.26 1.07 -6.35
CA ILE A 80 -1.42 1.42 -5.52
C ILE A 80 -1.48 0.51 -4.29
N ILE A 81 -1.30 -0.80 -4.50
CA ILE A 81 -1.31 -1.79 -3.42
C ILE A 81 -0.15 -1.56 -2.46
N LEU A 82 1.07 -1.34 -2.98
CA LEU A 82 2.25 -1.05 -2.15
C LEU A 82 2.03 0.16 -1.26
N LEU A 83 1.54 1.28 -1.80
CA LEU A 83 1.24 2.48 -1.01
C LEU A 83 0.13 2.23 0.01
N SER A 84 -0.91 1.50 -0.38
CA SER A 84 -2.07 1.21 0.48
C SER A 84 -1.76 0.23 1.61
N VAL A 85 -0.66 -0.54 1.52
CA VAL A 85 -0.19 -1.45 2.57
C VAL A 85 0.90 -0.81 3.42
N LEU A 86 1.90 -0.16 2.80
CA LEU A 86 3.06 0.39 3.50
C LEU A 86 2.69 1.55 4.42
N ILE A 87 1.79 2.44 3.99
CA ILE A 87 1.39 3.60 4.80
C ILE A 87 0.69 3.14 6.10
N PRO A 88 -0.35 2.27 6.08
CA PRO A 88 -0.93 1.75 7.31
C PRO A 88 0.05 1.00 8.21
N VAL A 89 0.95 0.18 7.62
CA VAL A 89 1.97 -0.53 8.41
C VAL A 89 2.88 0.47 9.13
N LEU A 90 3.36 1.51 8.45
CA LEU A 90 4.19 2.54 9.09
C LEU A 90 3.46 3.34 10.17
N LEU A 91 2.15 3.52 10.03
CA LEU A 91 1.34 4.26 11.00
C LEU A 91 1.07 3.42 12.26
N TRP A 92 0.56 2.20 12.09
CA TRP A 92 -0.06 1.40 13.15
C TRP A 92 0.81 0.23 13.66
N ALA A 93 1.74 -0.27 12.85
CA ALA A 93 2.57 -1.41 13.25
C ALA A 93 3.71 -0.98 14.18
N ASP A 94 4.20 -1.96 14.94
CA ASP A 94 5.41 -1.81 15.75
C ASP A 94 6.65 -2.00 14.85
N ILE A 95 7.27 -0.90 14.47
CA ILE A 95 8.41 -0.86 13.53
C ILE A 95 9.68 -1.47 14.16
N LYS A 96 9.75 -1.60 15.49
CA LYS A 96 10.86 -2.29 16.17
C LYS A 96 10.73 -3.81 16.11
N SER A 97 9.57 -4.34 15.74
CA SER A 97 9.38 -5.77 15.60
C SER A 97 10.19 -6.27 14.40
N THR A 98 11.09 -7.22 14.64
CA THR A 98 11.91 -7.84 13.59
C THR A 98 11.03 -8.41 12.47
N TYR A 99 9.88 -9.00 12.81
CA TYR A 99 8.94 -9.54 11.83
C TYR A 99 8.34 -8.45 10.92
N VAL A 100 7.99 -7.29 11.48
CA VAL A 100 7.43 -6.17 10.71
C VAL A 100 8.49 -5.57 9.79
N ILE A 101 9.74 -5.47 10.26
CA ILE A 101 10.86 -5.01 9.44
C ILE A 101 11.08 -5.97 8.27
N LEU A 102 11.18 -7.28 8.54
CA LEU A 102 11.42 -8.29 7.52
C LEU A 102 10.34 -8.29 6.43
N ILE A 103 9.06 -8.26 6.83
CA ILE A 103 7.96 -8.27 5.85
C ILE A 103 7.92 -6.97 5.06
N THR A 104 8.16 -5.81 5.71
CA THR A 104 8.16 -4.50 5.04
C THR A 104 9.29 -4.41 4.02
N VAL A 105 10.50 -4.83 4.39
CA VAL A 105 11.67 -4.86 3.50
C VAL A 105 11.44 -5.85 2.35
N GLY A 106 10.92 -7.05 2.63
CA GLY A 106 10.60 -8.04 1.60
C GLY A 106 9.55 -7.53 0.60
N THR A 107 8.48 -6.89 1.10
CA THR A 107 7.45 -6.27 0.26
C THR A 107 8.02 -5.14 -0.60
N LEU A 108 8.87 -4.27 -0.05
CA LEU A 108 9.54 -3.21 -0.81
C LEU A 108 10.50 -3.76 -1.86
N TRP A 109 11.25 -4.81 -1.52
CA TRP A 109 12.21 -5.44 -2.42
C TRP A 109 11.51 -6.06 -3.63
N LEU A 110 10.53 -6.95 -3.38
CA LEU A 110 9.78 -7.60 -4.45
C LEU A 110 8.91 -6.61 -5.23
N GLY A 111 8.34 -5.62 -4.54
CA GLY A 111 7.60 -4.53 -5.17
C GLY A 111 8.48 -3.69 -6.10
N GLY A 112 9.73 -3.40 -5.69
CA GLY A 112 10.72 -2.71 -6.51
C GLY A 112 11.12 -3.50 -7.75
N VAL A 113 11.37 -4.81 -7.60
CA VAL A 113 11.68 -5.69 -8.74
C VAL A 113 10.52 -5.71 -9.74
N GLY A 114 9.28 -5.87 -9.27
CA GLY A 114 8.09 -5.83 -10.14
C GLY A 114 7.91 -4.48 -10.83
N PHE A 115 8.16 -3.37 -10.13
CA PHE A 115 8.09 -2.03 -10.72
C PHE A 115 9.14 -1.82 -11.82
N ILE A 116 10.35 -2.33 -11.64
CA ILE A 116 11.42 -2.24 -12.65
C ILE A 116 11.06 -3.10 -13.87
N ASP A 117 10.54 -4.32 -13.67
CA ASP A 117 10.10 -5.18 -14.78
C ASP A 117 8.98 -4.51 -15.59
N ASP A 118 7.99 -3.92 -14.92
CA ASP A 118 6.88 -3.21 -15.58
C ASP A 118 7.30 -1.89 -16.25
N TYR A 119 8.36 -1.24 -15.78
CA TYR A 119 8.88 0.00 -16.39
C TYR A 119 9.74 -0.26 -17.63
N LEU A 120 10.45 -1.40 -17.66
CA LEU A 120 11.34 -1.78 -18.77
C LEU A 120 10.61 -2.48 -19.93
N LYS A 121 9.31 -2.77 -19.77
CA LYS A 121 8.47 -3.48 -20.75
C LYS A 121 7.70 -2.53 -21.66
#